data_AF-A0A945TIJ9-F1
#
_entry.id   AF-A0A945TIJ9-F1
#
_cell.length_a   1.000
_cell.length_b   1.000
_cell.length_c   1.000
_cell.angle_alpha   90.00
_cell.angle_beta   90.00
_cell.angle_gamma   90.00
#
_symmetry.space_group_name_H-M   'P 1'
#
loop_
_entity.id
_entity.type
_entity.pdbx_description
1 polymer ?
#
loop_
_entity_poly.entity_id
_entity_poly.type
_entity_poly.pdbx_seq_one_letter_code
_entity_poly.pdbx_strand_id
1 'polypeptide(L)' 'MKLGFTTEQEAFRTEIAGWLEEQLSGPFADIRGVTSQTAVAERRLEWEQVLGASKWSAIGWPEKYGGRNADLAH' A
#
# COMPACT_ATOMS: atom_id res chain seq x y z
N MET A 1 2.12 13.36 -26.17
CA MET A 1 1.61 12.71 -24.95
C MET A 1 2.82 12.44 -24.05
N LYS A 2 2.95 13.12 -22.90
CA LYS A 2 4.01 12.80 -21.93
C LYS A 2 3.43 11.72 -21.00
N LEU A 3 3.96 10.51 -21.10
CA LEU A 3 3.55 9.34 -20.29
C LEU A 3 4.44 9.17 -19.05
N GLY A 4 5.27 10.17 -18.74
CA GLY A 4 6.22 10.13 -17.64
C GLY A 4 5.57 10.66 -16.36
N PHE A 5 5.87 10.00 -15.26
CA PHE A 5 5.54 10.48 -13.92
C PHE A 5 6.40 11.70 -13.58
N THR A 6 5.88 12.58 -12.73
CA THR A 6 6.70 13.64 -12.13
C THR A 6 7.65 13.04 -11.09
N THR A 7 8.71 13.76 -10.74
CA THR A 7 9.67 13.33 -9.71
C THR A 7 8.98 13.04 -8.36
N GLU A 8 7.97 13.83 -7.99
CA GLU A 8 7.16 13.59 -6.79
C GLU A 8 6.35 12.29 -6.88
N GLN A 9 5.76 12.00 -8.04
CA GLN A 9 5.04 10.76 -8.27
C GLN A 9 5.99 9.55 -8.26
N GLU A 10 7.19 9.66 -8.83
CA GLU A 10 8.20 8.60 -8.76
C GLU A 10 8.67 8.36 -7.34
N ALA A 11 8.96 9.42 -6.57
CA ALA A 11 9.34 9.31 -5.17
C ALA A 11 8.24 8.62 -4.33
N PHE A 12 6.98 8.99 -4.53
CA PHE A 12 5.84 8.36 -3.88
C PHE A 12 5.72 6.86 -4.25
N ARG A 13 5.91 6.53 -5.53
CA ARG A 13 5.89 5.13 -6.01
C ARG A 13 7.02 4.31 -5.40
N THR A 14 8.22 4.87 -5.29
CA THR A 14 9.36 4.19 -4.66
C THR A 14 9.14 4.00 -3.16
N GLU A 15 8.57 5.00 -2.47
CA GLU A 15 8.25 4.90 -1.04
C GLU A 15 7.26 3.76 -0.76
N ILE A 16 6.13 3.72 -1.46
CA ILE A 16 5.13 2.67 -1.24
C ILE A 16 5.65 1.29 -1.66
N ALA A 17 6.39 1.21 -2.76
CA ALA A 17 6.96 -0.05 -3.24
C ALA A 17 8.00 -0.61 -2.25
N GLY A 18 8.87 0.25 -1.70
CA GLY A 18 9.84 -0.13 -0.68
C GLY A 18 9.13 -0.64 0.58
N TRP A 19 8.16 0.13 1.08
CA TRP A 19 7.39 -0.26 2.27
C TRP A 19 6.66 -1.60 2.08
N LEU A 20 6.01 -1.80 0.93
CA LEU A 20 5.33 -3.06 0.61
C LEU A 20 6.31 -4.24 0.55
N GLU A 21 7.47 -4.07 -0.08
CA GLU A 21 8.50 -5.11 -0.18
C GLU A 21 9.06 -5.47 1.20
N GLU A 22 9.31 -4.49 2.07
CA GLU A 22 9.77 -4.72 3.46
C GLU A 22 8.74 -5.51 4.27
N GLN A 23 7.45 -5.16 4.16
CA GLN A 23 6.40 -5.88 4.87
C GLN A 23 6.20 -7.30 4.33
N LEU A 24 6.12 -7.45 3.00
CA LEU A 24 5.87 -8.73 2.31
C LEU A 24 7.12 -9.61 2.15
N SER A 25 8.30 -9.13 2.51
CA SER A 25 9.51 -9.95 2.63
C SER A 25 9.89 -10.22 4.08
N GLY A 26 9.28 -9.52 5.03
CA GLY A 26 9.49 -9.72 6.46
C GLY A 26 8.24 -10.31 7.14
N PRO A 27 7.51 -9.53 7.95
CA PRO A 27 6.43 -10.08 8.78
C PRO A 27 5.32 -10.78 8.00
N PHE A 28 5.02 -10.32 6.78
CA PHE A 28 3.91 -10.81 5.96
C PHE A 28 4.37 -11.61 4.74
N ALA A 29 5.57 -12.18 4.79
CA ALA A 29 6.08 -13.03 3.71
C ALA A 29 5.20 -14.25 3.44
N ASP A 30 4.49 -14.74 4.45
CA ASP A 30 3.60 -15.88 4.39
C ASP A 30 2.30 -15.64 3.59
N ILE A 31 1.86 -14.38 3.46
CA ILE A 31 0.68 -14.02 2.66
C ILE A 31 1.04 -13.54 1.25
N ARG A 32 2.33 -13.40 0.93
CA ARG A 32 2.78 -12.97 -0.40
C ARG A 32 2.34 -13.98 -1.45
N GLY A 33 1.56 -13.53 -2.43
CA GLY A 33 1.05 -14.38 -3.51
C GLY A 33 -0.14 -15.27 -3.12
N VAL A 34 -0.66 -15.15 -1.89
CA VAL A 34 -1.90 -15.83 -1.50
C VAL A 34 -3.09 -15.10 -2.11
N THR A 35 -3.77 -15.75 -3.05
CA THR A 35 -4.94 -15.18 -3.75
C THR A 35 -6.26 -15.58 -3.11
N SER A 36 -6.25 -16.58 -2.24
CA SER A 36 -7.44 -17.02 -1.51
C SER A 36 -7.77 -16.06 -0.38
N GLN A 37 -9.02 -15.60 -0.35
CA GLN A 37 -9.50 -14.66 0.69
C GLN A 37 -9.70 -15.33 2.05
N THR A 38 -9.80 -16.66 2.10
CA THR A 38 -10.13 -17.40 3.34
C THR A 38 -9.01 -18.32 3.83
N ALA A 39 -7.99 -18.60 3.00
CA ALA A 39 -6.91 -19.51 3.38
C ALA A 39 -6.12 -19.05 4.61
N VAL A 40 -6.03 -17.74 4.83
CA VAL A 40 -5.27 -17.09 5.91
C VAL A 40 -6.05 -15.89 6.47
N ALA A 41 -7.33 -16.09 6.81
CA ALA A 41 -8.24 -15.00 7.19
C ALA A 41 -7.72 -14.14 8.35
N GLU A 42 -7.17 -14.75 9.41
CA GLU A 42 -6.59 -14.04 10.55
C GLU A 42 -5.38 -13.19 10.14
N ARG A 43 -4.50 -13.76 9.32
CA ARG A 43 -3.32 -13.04 8.84
C ARG A 43 -3.66 -11.90 7.89
N ARG A 44 -4.70 -12.09 7.06
CA ARG A 44 -5.23 -11.04 6.18
C ARG A 44 -5.80 -9.88 7.00
N LEU A 45 -6.47 -10.17 8.11
CA LEU A 45 -6.96 -9.14 9.04
C LEU A 45 -5.79 -8.35 9.64
N GLU A 46 -4.73 -9.02 10.11
CA GLU A 46 -3.53 -8.33 10.61
C GLU A 46 -2.87 -7.47 9.52
N TRP A 47 -2.83 -7.97 8.28
CA TRP A 47 -2.32 -7.21 7.13
C TRP A 47 -3.13 -5.94 6.88
N GLU A 48 -4.46 -6.04 6.87
CA GLU A 48 -5.35 -4.89 6.69
C GLU A 48 -5.19 -3.85 7.82
N GLN A 49 -4.96 -4.29 9.06
CA GLN A 49 -4.66 -3.41 10.19
C GLN A 49 -3.33 -2.66 10.01
N VAL A 50 -2.26 -3.35 9.61
CA VAL A 50 -0.94 -2.72 9.36
C VAL A 50 -0.99 -1.76 8.18
N LEU A 51 -1.71 -2.14 7.12
CA LEU A 51 -1.94 -1.31 5.94
C LEU A 51 -2.72 -0.04 6.29
N GLY A 52 -3.74 -0.16 7.15
CA GLY A 52 -4.51 0.96 7.69
C GLY A 52 -3.66 1.87 8.59
N ALA A 53 -2.92 1.30 9.55
CA ALA A 53 -2.05 2.05 10.45
C ALA A 53 -0.97 2.85 9.72
N SER A 54 -0.46 2.30 8.61
CA SER A 54 0.55 2.94 7.76
C SER A 54 -0.03 3.93 6.74
N LYS A 55 -1.35 4.14 6.77
CA LYS A 55 -2.13 4.99 5.85
C LYS A 55 -2.00 4.60 4.38
N TRP A 56 -1.69 3.34 4.10
CA TRP A 56 -1.57 2.81 2.74
C TRP A 56 -2.87 2.19 2.23
N SER A 57 -3.82 1.89 3.12
CA SER A 57 -5.12 1.29 2.74
C SER A 57 -6.06 2.29 2.05
N ALA A 58 -5.95 3.57 2.35
CA ALA A 58 -6.85 4.62 1.86
C ALA A 58 -6.05 5.85 1.38
N ILE A 59 -5.04 5.62 0.53
CA ILE A 59 -4.14 6.69 0.07
C ILE A 59 -4.89 7.85 -0.60
N GLY A 60 -5.96 7.58 -1.34
CA GLY A 60 -6.74 8.60 -2.04
C GLY A 60 -7.73 9.37 -1.16
N TRP A 61 -7.87 9.01 0.12
CA TRP A 61 -8.75 9.75 1.02
C TRP A 61 -8.09 11.06 1.49
N PRO A 62 -8.90 12.07 1.83
CA PRO A 62 -8.42 13.25 2.51
C PRO A 62 -7.68 12.93 3.81
N GLU A 63 -6.63 13.69 4.12
CA GLU A 63 -5.88 13.57 5.38
C GLU A 63 -6.79 13.68 6.62
N LYS A 64 -7.88 14.46 6.54
CA LYS A 64 -8.91 14.56 7.60
C LYS A 64 -9.59 13.23 7.96
N TYR A 65 -9.52 12.24 7.08
CA TYR A 65 -10.03 10.88 7.30
C TYR A 65 -8.90 9.84 7.40
N GLY A 66 -7.65 10.29 7.59
CA GLY A 66 -6.48 9.41 7.74
C GLY A 66 -5.86 8.93 6.42
N GLY A 67 -6.32 9.44 5.27
CA GLY A 67 -5.70 9.16 3.98
C GLY A 67 -4.47 10.01 3.68
N ARG A 68 -3.93 9.90 2.47
CA ARG A 68 -2.71 10.60 2.02
C ARG A 68 -2.96 11.61 0.90
N ASN A 69 -4.22 11.96 0.59
CA ASN A 69 -4.55 12.87 -0.51
C ASN A 69 -3.91 12.45 -1.86
N ALA A 70 -3.69 11.16 -2.08
CA ALA A 70 -3.06 10.67 -3.31
C ALA A 70 -4.02 10.82 -4.49
N ASP A 71 -3.58 11.53 -5.53
CA ASP A 71 -4.34 11.74 -6.76
C ASP A 71 -3.93 10.74 -7.85
N LEU A 72 -4.83 10.47 -8.80
CA LEU A 72 -4.50 9.68 -9.98
C LEU A 72 -3.66 10.54 -10.92
N ALA A 73 -2.41 10.10 -11.17
CA ALA A 73 -1.42 10.84 -11.96
C ALA A 73 -2.06 11.53 -13.19
N HIS A 74 -2.00 12.87 -13.19
CA HIS A 74 -2.60 13.74 -14.19
C HIS A 74 -1.69 13.98 -15.40
#